data_AF-A0A934KGU0-F1
#
_entry.id   AF-A0A934KGU0-F1
#
_cell.length_a   1.000
_cell.length_b   1.000
_cell.length_c   1.000
_cell.angle_alpha   90.00
_cell.angle_beta   90.00
_cell.angle_gamma   90.00
#
_symmetry.space_group_name_H-M   'P 1'
#
loop_
_entity.id
_entity.type
_entity.pdbx_description
1 polymer ?
#
loop_
_entity_poly.entity_id
_entity_poly.type
_entity_poly.pdbx_seq_one_letter_code
_entity_poly.pdbx_strand_id
1 'polypeptide(L)'
;MGILQAAEDVFRERGYGAATMKAVADRAGVSLPTVYLYFGSKPALVRSLADRVTGSADLSVGRVIAETDPVRQLEIGAAILRNLHQRSEVVVDILRTAAGADPKLSREWRRWKDRHAEAVRAVAESLDANGALRNGVDPQAATDVLYTIGGPDTFRQLVRERGWNPSRYEKWLVEAGTSLLLRTT
;
A
#
# COMPACT_ATOMS: atom_id res chain seq x y z
N MET A 1 -6.73 15.90 -18.59
CA MET A 1 -6.52 15.21 -17.30
C MET A 1 -7.47 14.02 -17.24
N GLY A 2 -7.01 12.84 -16.82
CA GLY A 2 -7.89 11.65 -16.74
C GLY A 2 -8.84 11.67 -15.54
N ILE A 3 -9.96 10.94 -15.62
CA ILE A 3 -10.98 10.90 -14.55
C ILE A 3 -10.39 10.40 -13.22
N LEU A 4 -9.47 9.43 -13.25
CA LEU A 4 -8.83 8.95 -12.02
C LEU A 4 -7.94 10.01 -11.35
N GLN A 5 -7.20 10.80 -12.13
CA GLN A 5 -6.42 11.91 -11.59
C GLN A 5 -7.35 12.98 -10.98
N ALA A 6 -8.41 13.34 -11.70
CA ALA A 6 -9.44 14.26 -11.19
C ALA A 6 -10.06 13.77 -9.88
N ALA A 7 -10.35 12.47 -9.80
CA ALA A 7 -10.92 11.86 -8.61
C ALA A 7 -9.98 11.94 -7.41
N GLU A 8 -8.71 11.57 -7.61
CA GLU A 8 -7.69 11.64 -6.57
C GLU A 8 -7.51 13.07 -6.04
N ASP A 9 -7.47 14.07 -6.92
CA ASP A 9 -7.34 15.48 -6.52
C ASP A 9 -8.57 15.97 -5.77
N VAL A 10 -9.78 15.64 -6.24
CA VAL A 10 -11.04 15.99 -5.55
C VAL A 10 -11.12 15.33 -4.18
N PHE A 11 -10.72 14.07 -4.05
CA PHE A 11 -10.69 13.37 -2.76
C PHE A 11 -9.65 13.96 -1.82
N ARG A 12 -8.47 14.33 -2.33
CA ARG A 12 -7.41 14.98 -1.54
C ARG A 12 -7.85 16.34 -1.01
N GLU A 13 -8.51 17.14 -1.83
CA GLU A 13 -8.92 18.51 -1.47
C GLU A 13 -10.14 18.55 -0.55
N ARG A 14 -11.12 17.65 -0.75
CA ARG A 14 -12.44 17.74 -0.09
C ARG A 14 -12.67 16.65 0.95
N GLY A 15 -11.81 15.64 0.99
CA GLY A 15 -12.06 14.38 1.69
C GLY A 15 -13.15 13.54 0.99
N TYR A 16 -13.25 12.27 1.39
CA TYR A 16 -14.18 11.33 0.76
C TYR A 16 -15.64 11.73 0.91
N GLY A 17 -16.05 12.16 2.11
CA GLY A 17 -17.44 12.44 2.45
C GLY A 17 -18.04 13.54 1.57
N ALA A 18 -17.36 14.68 1.48
CA ALA A 18 -17.82 15.86 0.73
C ALA A 18 -17.57 15.76 -0.79
N ALA A 19 -16.69 14.86 -1.24
CA ALA A 19 -16.47 14.64 -2.67
C ALA A 19 -17.70 14.03 -3.37
N THR A 20 -18.02 14.55 -4.55
CA THR A 20 -19.13 14.10 -5.39
C THR A 20 -18.65 13.65 -6.77
N MET A 21 -19.38 12.73 -7.40
CA MET A 21 -19.11 12.32 -8.79
C MET A 21 -19.20 13.50 -9.76
N LYS A 22 -20.06 14.48 -9.47
CA LYS A 22 -20.16 15.74 -10.23
C LYS A 22 -18.87 16.55 -10.15
N ALA A 23 -18.33 16.77 -8.95
CA ALA A 23 -17.07 17.50 -8.79
C ALA A 23 -15.91 16.82 -9.54
N VAL A 24 -15.89 15.48 -9.58
CA VAL A 24 -14.93 14.72 -10.38
C VAL A 24 -15.14 14.95 -11.88
N ALA A 25 -16.39 14.92 -12.35
CA ALA A 25 -16.72 15.17 -13.75
C ALA A 25 -16.29 16.59 -14.19
N ASP A 26 -16.66 17.60 -13.40
CA ASP A 26 -16.33 19.00 -13.62
C ASP A 26 -14.81 19.19 -13.69
N ARG A 27 -14.08 18.58 -12.72
CA ARG A 27 -12.61 18.63 -12.66
C ARG A 27 -11.95 17.92 -13.84
N ALA A 28 -12.50 16.79 -14.29
CA ALA A 28 -11.99 16.04 -15.43
C ALA A 28 -12.35 16.67 -16.79
N GLY A 29 -13.28 17.63 -16.83
CA GLY A 29 -13.79 18.21 -18.08
C GLY A 29 -14.65 17.23 -18.88
N VAL A 30 -15.37 16.33 -18.20
CA VAL A 30 -16.28 15.35 -18.83
C VAL A 30 -17.68 15.46 -18.25
N SER A 31 -18.67 14.87 -18.92
CA SER A 31 -20.04 14.85 -18.41
C SER A 31 -20.19 13.90 -17.20
N LEU A 32 -21.11 14.21 -16.29
CA LEU A 32 -21.43 13.32 -15.16
C LEU A 32 -21.86 11.90 -15.61
N PRO A 33 -22.74 11.74 -16.63
CA PRO A 33 -23.03 10.42 -17.19
C PRO A 33 -21.80 9.65 -17.65
N THR A 34 -20.80 10.32 -18.24
CA THR A 34 -19.53 9.69 -18.64
C THR A 34 -18.81 9.08 -17.44
N VAL A 35 -18.71 9.79 -16.32
CA VAL A 35 -18.06 9.26 -15.11
C VAL A 35 -18.81 8.04 -14.57
N TYR A 36 -20.14 8.09 -14.52
CA TYR A 36 -20.96 6.94 -14.11
C TYR A 36 -20.86 5.76 -15.07
N LEU A 37 -20.74 6.00 -16.37
CA LEU A 37 -20.56 4.94 -17.37
C LEU A 37 -19.26 4.15 -17.13
N TYR A 38 -18.15 4.84 -16.83
CA TYR A 38 -16.86 4.19 -16.61
C TYR A 38 -16.73 3.53 -15.23
N PHE A 39 -17.26 4.16 -14.18
CA PHE A 39 -16.96 3.75 -12.80
C PHE A 39 -18.18 3.30 -12.00
N GLY A 40 -19.40 3.63 -12.42
CA GLY A 40 -20.66 3.23 -11.80
C GLY A 40 -20.97 3.86 -10.45
N SER A 41 -20.00 4.03 -9.55
CA SER A 41 -20.23 4.62 -8.22
C SER A 41 -18.94 5.19 -7.61
N LYS A 42 -19.09 6.07 -6.61
CA LYS A 42 -17.95 6.65 -5.88
C LYS A 42 -17.05 5.59 -5.21
N PRO A 43 -17.59 4.52 -4.56
CA PRO A 43 -16.75 3.43 -4.06
C PRO A 43 -16.03 2.64 -5.15
N ALA A 44 -16.68 2.40 -6.29
CA ALA A 44 -16.05 1.71 -7.41
C ALA A 44 -14.95 2.57 -8.06
N LEU A 45 -15.10 3.89 -8.06
CA LEU A 45 -14.03 4.82 -8.44
C LEU A 45 -12.82 4.73 -7.50
N VAL A 46 -13.03 4.61 -6.17
CA VAL A 46 -11.95 4.35 -5.20
C VAL A 46 -11.27 3.02 -5.46
N ARG A 47 -12.03 1.97 -5.77
CA ARG A 47 -11.47 0.68 -6.19
C ARG A 47 -10.58 0.83 -7.43
N SER A 48 -11.03 1.53 -8.47
CA SER A 48 -10.20 1.76 -9.66
C SER A 48 -8.93 2.56 -9.37
N LEU A 49 -8.95 3.47 -8.38
CA LEU A 49 -7.74 4.13 -7.89
C LEU A 49 -6.81 3.14 -7.20
N ALA A 50 -7.34 2.26 -6.34
CA ALA A 50 -6.55 1.21 -5.68
C ALA A 50 -5.89 0.28 -6.72
N ASP A 51 -6.66 -0.19 -7.69
CA ASP A 51 -6.21 -1.08 -8.77
C ASP A 51 -5.10 -0.43 -9.62
N ARG A 52 -5.23 0.88 -9.94
CA ARG A 52 -4.21 1.63 -10.66
C ARG A 52 -2.88 1.69 -9.91
N VAL A 53 -2.91 1.81 -8.59
CA VAL A 53 -1.67 1.82 -7.81
C VAL A 53 -1.06 0.41 -7.79
N THR A 54 -1.87 -0.62 -7.54
CA THR A 54 -1.37 -1.97 -7.24
C THR A 54 -1.07 -2.80 -8.49
N GLY A 55 -1.59 -2.42 -9.66
CA GLY A 55 -1.25 -3.05 -10.94
C GLY A 55 0.11 -2.63 -11.52
N SER A 56 0.90 -1.85 -10.78
CA SER A 56 2.17 -1.31 -11.23
C SER A 56 3.29 -2.35 -11.12
N ALA A 57 3.95 -2.70 -12.23
CA ALA A 57 4.95 -3.77 -12.29
C ALA A 57 6.17 -3.54 -11.38
N ASP A 58 6.51 -2.29 -11.11
CA ASP A 58 7.57 -1.89 -10.17
C ASP A 58 7.28 -2.33 -8.72
N LEU A 59 6.02 -2.60 -8.37
CA LEU A 59 5.57 -3.04 -7.05
C LEU A 59 5.44 -4.57 -6.90
N SER A 60 5.99 -5.34 -7.84
CA SER A 60 5.90 -6.80 -7.84
C SER A 60 6.72 -7.44 -6.72
N VAL A 61 6.05 -8.23 -5.86
CA VAL A 61 6.70 -9.10 -4.86
C VAL A 61 7.61 -10.15 -5.51
N GLY A 62 7.35 -10.51 -6.77
CA GLY A 62 8.21 -11.42 -7.55
C GLY A 62 9.66 -10.95 -7.63
N ARG A 63 9.89 -9.63 -7.67
CA ARG A 63 11.25 -9.04 -7.66
C ARG A 63 11.96 -9.21 -6.32
N VAL A 64 11.19 -9.25 -5.23
CA VAL A 64 11.71 -9.42 -3.87
C VAL A 64 12.13 -10.88 -3.69
N ILE A 65 11.25 -11.83 -4.00
CA ILE A 65 11.52 -13.27 -3.81
C ILE A 65 12.54 -13.85 -4.81
N ALA A 66 12.86 -13.14 -5.89
CA ALA A 66 13.90 -13.53 -6.83
C ALA A 66 15.32 -13.13 -6.38
N GLU A 67 15.45 -12.23 -5.40
CA GLU A 67 16.74 -11.84 -4.81
C GLU A 67 17.16 -12.86 -3.75
N THR A 68 18.43 -13.28 -3.81
CA THR A 68 18.98 -14.33 -2.94
C THR A 68 19.73 -13.76 -1.75
N ASP A 69 20.24 -12.53 -1.84
CA ASP A 69 20.82 -11.84 -0.69
C ASP A 69 19.67 -11.31 0.21
N PRO A 70 19.60 -11.74 1.48
CA PRO A 70 18.46 -11.40 2.34
C PRO A 70 18.39 -9.91 2.70
N VAL A 71 19.52 -9.20 2.72
CA VAL A 71 19.53 -7.76 2.98
C VAL A 71 19.02 -7.02 1.75
N ARG A 72 19.51 -7.37 0.55
CA ARG A 72 19.02 -6.80 -0.72
C ARG A 72 17.55 -7.11 -0.94
N GLN A 73 17.09 -8.28 -0.52
CA GLN A 73 15.68 -8.64 -0.55
C GLN A 73 14.83 -7.66 0.29
N LEU A 74 15.26 -7.34 1.50
CA LEU A 74 14.60 -6.33 2.34
C LEU A 74 14.69 -4.91 1.75
N GLU A 75 15.81 -4.54 1.12
CA GLU A 75 15.97 -3.25 0.42
C GLU A 75 14.96 -3.08 -0.72
N ILE A 76 14.79 -4.11 -1.56
CA ILE A 76 13.82 -4.09 -2.66
C ILE A 76 12.39 -3.98 -2.10
N GLY A 77 12.06 -4.78 -1.07
CA GLY A 77 10.76 -4.74 -0.41
C GLY A 77 10.46 -3.36 0.20
N ALA A 78 11.43 -2.76 0.89
CA ALA A 78 11.28 -1.44 1.49
C ALA A 78 11.05 -0.34 0.45
N ALA A 79 11.78 -0.38 -0.67
CA ALA A 79 11.58 0.53 -1.79
C ALA A 79 10.19 0.39 -2.43
N ILE A 80 9.72 -0.84 -2.61
CA ILE A 80 8.35 -1.12 -3.10
C ILE A 80 7.32 -0.53 -2.14
N LEU A 81 7.45 -0.80 -0.84
CA LEU A 81 6.50 -0.31 0.17
C LEU A 81 6.51 1.21 0.27
N ARG A 82 7.67 1.86 0.23
CA ARG A 82 7.75 3.34 0.18
C ARG A 82 6.95 3.88 -1.00
N ASN A 83 7.20 3.37 -2.22
CA ASN A 83 6.52 3.85 -3.42
C ASN A 83 5.02 3.56 -3.39
N LEU A 84 4.62 2.37 -2.94
CA LEU A 84 3.22 1.98 -2.76
C LEU A 84 2.51 2.96 -1.82
N HIS A 85 3.07 3.21 -0.64
CA HIS A 85 2.46 4.09 0.37
C HIS A 85 2.38 5.54 -0.09
N GLN A 86 3.41 6.06 -0.77
CA GLN A 86 3.37 7.41 -1.35
C GLN A 86 2.29 7.56 -2.43
N ARG A 87 2.07 6.52 -3.24
CA ARG A 87 1.11 6.55 -4.37
C ARG A 87 -0.33 6.23 -3.94
N SER A 88 -0.51 5.59 -2.79
CA SER A 88 -1.82 5.09 -2.33
C SER A 88 -2.41 5.86 -1.16
N GLU A 89 -1.73 6.90 -0.66
CA GLU A 89 -2.14 7.61 0.55
C GLU A 89 -3.62 8.00 0.57
N VAL A 90 -4.10 8.67 -0.49
CA VAL A 90 -5.51 9.10 -0.61
C VAL A 90 -6.43 7.89 -0.55
N VAL A 91 -6.12 6.81 -1.26
CA VAL A 91 -6.93 5.59 -1.29
C VAL A 91 -6.97 4.93 0.09
N VAL A 92 -5.81 4.74 0.72
CA VAL A 92 -5.69 4.10 2.03
C VAL A 92 -6.41 4.91 3.10
N ASP A 93 -6.35 6.25 3.04
CA ASP A 93 -7.06 7.11 3.98
C ASP A 93 -8.59 7.00 3.85
N ILE A 94 -9.09 6.98 2.60
CA ILE A 94 -10.51 6.72 2.33
C ILE A 94 -10.92 5.36 2.86
N LEU A 95 -10.16 4.31 2.52
CA LEU A 95 -10.49 2.94 2.94
C LEU A 95 -10.45 2.80 4.47
N ARG A 96 -9.47 3.41 5.14
CA ARG A 96 -9.36 3.40 6.61
C ARG A 96 -10.53 4.10 7.30
N THR A 97 -10.97 5.24 6.78
CA THR A 97 -11.99 6.09 7.45
C THR A 97 -13.42 5.71 7.09
N ALA A 98 -13.67 5.28 5.84
CA ALA A 98 -15.03 5.03 5.34
C ALA A 98 -15.42 3.55 5.27
N ALA A 99 -14.49 2.60 5.48
CA ALA A 99 -14.81 1.17 5.49
C ALA A 99 -15.84 0.77 6.55
N GLY A 100 -15.96 1.49 7.67
CA GLY A 100 -16.99 1.20 8.69
C GLY A 100 -18.41 1.55 8.26
N ALA A 101 -18.58 2.40 7.24
CA ALA A 101 -19.86 2.97 6.84
C ALA A 101 -20.40 2.42 5.51
N ASP A 102 -19.53 1.92 4.61
CA ASP A 102 -19.93 1.38 3.31
C ASP A 102 -19.37 -0.04 3.10
N PRO A 103 -20.23 -1.08 2.96
CA PRO A 103 -19.80 -2.46 2.72
C PRO A 103 -18.91 -2.65 1.49
N LYS A 104 -19.04 -1.81 0.45
CA LYS A 104 -18.15 -1.85 -0.72
C LYS A 104 -16.74 -1.45 -0.32
N LEU A 105 -16.59 -0.37 0.45
CA LEU A 105 -15.29 0.09 0.94
C LEU A 105 -14.72 -0.87 1.99
N SER A 106 -15.53 -1.49 2.84
CA SER A 106 -15.04 -2.52 3.77
C SER A 106 -14.43 -3.71 3.02
N ARG A 107 -15.05 -4.14 1.92
CA ARG A 107 -14.51 -5.21 1.07
C ARG A 107 -13.21 -4.79 0.39
N GLU A 108 -13.14 -3.58 -0.14
CA GLU A 108 -11.90 -3.09 -0.75
C GLU A 108 -10.77 -2.91 0.28
N TRP A 109 -11.09 -2.48 1.50
CA TRP A 109 -10.11 -2.41 2.58
C TRP A 109 -9.59 -3.79 2.99
N ARG A 110 -10.47 -4.79 3.07
CA ARG A 110 -10.06 -6.17 3.33
C ARG A 110 -9.12 -6.67 2.23
N ARG A 111 -9.50 -6.50 0.96
CA ARG A 111 -8.65 -6.87 -0.20
C ARG A 111 -7.29 -6.18 -0.19
N TRP A 112 -7.22 -4.91 0.23
CA TRP A 112 -5.96 -4.21 0.38
C TRP A 112 -5.05 -4.87 1.41
N LYS A 113 -5.59 -5.19 2.59
CA LYS A 113 -4.86 -5.84 3.67
C LYS A 113 -4.46 -7.27 3.32
N ASP A 114 -5.34 -8.03 2.69
CA ASP A 114 -5.08 -9.42 2.28
C ASP A 114 -3.91 -9.46 1.28
N ARG A 115 -3.89 -8.56 0.29
CA ARG A 115 -2.78 -8.45 -0.67
C ARG A 115 -1.46 -8.07 0.00
N HIS A 116 -1.48 -7.17 0.99
CA HIS A 116 -0.28 -6.83 1.76
C HIS A 116 0.22 -8.04 2.55
N ALA A 117 -0.68 -8.74 3.26
CA ALA A 117 -0.36 -9.95 4.03
C ALA A 117 0.22 -11.06 3.14
N GLU A 118 -0.38 -11.33 1.98
CA GLU A 118 0.13 -12.31 1.01
C GLU A 118 1.52 -11.94 0.50
N ALA A 119 1.76 -10.67 0.17
CA ALA A 119 3.05 -10.21 -0.30
C ALA A 119 4.14 -10.38 0.76
N VAL A 120 3.91 -9.93 2.00
CA VAL A 120 4.92 -10.05 3.06
C VAL A 120 5.12 -11.50 3.52
N ARG A 121 4.08 -12.34 3.44
CA ARG A 121 4.20 -13.78 3.69
C ARG A 121 5.13 -14.45 2.69
N ALA A 122 4.99 -14.13 1.39
CA ALA A 122 5.89 -14.67 0.37
C ALA A 122 7.36 -14.27 0.60
N VAL A 123 7.60 -13.05 1.09
CA VAL A 123 8.95 -12.60 1.47
C VAL A 123 9.47 -13.37 2.68
N ALA A 124 8.64 -13.54 3.72
CA ALA A 124 9.02 -14.30 4.90
C ALA A 124 9.34 -15.77 4.58
N GLU A 125 8.53 -16.42 3.75
CA GLU A 125 8.76 -17.78 3.26
C GLU A 125 10.05 -17.87 2.44
N SER A 126 10.35 -16.87 1.62
CA SER A 126 11.61 -16.81 0.85
C SER A 126 12.84 -16.65 1.76
N LEU A 127 12.76 -15.80 2.78
CA LEU A 127 13.83 -15.63 3.77
C LEU A 127 14.10 -16.93 4.54
N ASP A 128 13.06 -17.66 4.91
CA ASP A 128 13.16 -18.95 5.59
C ASP A 128 13.78 -20.03 4.70
N ALA A 129 13.30 -20.15 3.45
CA ALA A 129 13.83 -21.09 2.48
C ALA A 129 15.33 -20.90 2.20
N ASN A 130 15.81 -19.65 2.32
CA ASN A 130 17.23 -19.29 2.18
C ASN A 130 18.03 -19.41 3.50
N GLY A 131 17.41 -19.88 4.59
CA GLY A 131 18.04 -20.03 5.90
C GLY A 131 18.43 -18.71 6.56
N ALA A 132 17.86 -17.59 6.11
CA ALA A 132 18.26 -16.24 6.52
C ALA A 132 17.67 -15.83 7.88
N LEU A 133 16.54 -16.42 8.27
CA LEU A 133 15.84 -16.08 9.50
C LEU A 133 16.66 -16.45 10.75
N ARG A 134 16.64 -15.54 11.74
CA ARG A 134 17.27 -15.74 13.04
C ARG A 134 16.68 -16.93 13.78
N ASN A 135 17.47 -17.51 14.69
CA ASN A 135 17.02 -18.63 15.52
C ASN A 135 15.76 -18.24 16.32
N GLY A 136 14.75 -19.11 16.29
CA GLY A 136 13.48 -18.90 16.99
C GLY A 136 12.48 -17.98 16.27
N VAL A 137 12.78 -17.51 15.05
CA VAL A 137 11.77 -16.88 14.18
C VAL A 137 11.35 -17.88 13.13
N ASP A 138 10.06 -18.24 13.16
CA ASP A 138 9.42 -19.00 12.09
C ASP A 138 8.86 -18.06 11.00
N PRO A 139 8.47 -18.60 9.83
CA PRO A 139 7.93 -17.80 8.73
C PRO A 139 6.67 -16.99 9.10
N GLN A 140 5.85 -17.49 10.03
CA GLN A 140 4.63 -16.80 10.45
C GLN A 140 4.98 -15.58 11.31
N ALA A 141 5.89 -15.72 12.27
CA ALA A 141 6.40 -14.62 13.07
C ALA A 141 7.10 -13.57 12.19
N ALA A 142 7.87 -14.00 11.19
CA ALA A 142 8.46 -13.09 10.21
C ALA A 142 7.40 -12.33 9.39
N THR A 143 6.34 -13.03 8.97
CA THR A 143 5.18 -12.41 8.28
C THR A 143 4.54 -11.33 9.14
N ASP A 144 4.27 -11.61 10.41
CA ASP A 144 3.63 -10.67 11.33
C ASP A 144 4.50 -9.43 11.57
N VAL A 145 5.81 -9.61 11.71
CA VAL A 145 6.78 -8.51 11.81
C VAL A 145 6.74 -7.65 10.55
N LEU A 146 6.95 -8.24 9.36
CA LEU A 146 6.96 -7.51 8.08
C LEU A 146 5.63 -6.82 7.80
N TYR A 147 4.51 -7.47 8.09
CA TYR A 147 3.17 -6.90 7.97
C TYR A 147 3.04 -5.63 8.81
N THR A 148 3.53 -5.68 10.06
CA THR A 148 3.44 -4.59 11.02
C THR A 148 4.36 -3.43 10.64
N ILE A 149 5.65 -3.67 10.47
CA ILE A 149 6.63 -2.59 10.22
C ILE A 149 6.50 -2.01 8.81
N GLY A 150 6.09 -2.82 7.83
CA GLY A 150 5.90 -2.42 6.44
C GLY A 150 4.49 -1.92 6.10
N GLY A 151 3.57 -1.94 7.08
CA GLY A 151 2.17 -1.59 6.88
C GLY A 151 1.92 -0.09 6.63
N PRO A 152 0.76 0.25 6.04
CA PRO A 152 0.41 1.64 5.73
C PRO A 152 0.32 2.55 6.96
N ASP A 153 -0.06 2.00 8.11
CA ASP A 153 -0.16 2.78 9.36
C ASP A 153 1.21 3.20 9.88
N THR A 154 2.22 2.32 9.79
CA THR A 154 3.60 2.63 10.18
C THR A 154 4.18 3.74 9.29
N PHE A 155 3.96 3.65 7.98
CA PHE A 155 4.32 4.73 7.05
C PHE A 155 3.65 6.06 7.42
N ARG A 156 2.33 6.05 7.65
CA ARG A 156 1.56 7.24 8.03
C ARG A 156 2.08 7.87 9.32
N GLN A 157 2.30 7.08 10.36
CA GLN A 157 2.81 7.56 11.64
C GLN A 157 4.20 8.20 11.48
N LEU A 158 5.15 7.52 10.83
CA LEU A 158 6.51 8.03 10.71
C LEU A 158 6.61 9.23 9.75
N VAL A 159 5.98 9.15 8.58
CA VAL A 159 6.12 10.17 7.53
C VAL A 159 5.16 11.35 7.74
N ARG A 160 3.89 11.10 8.05
CA ARG A 160 2.88 12.16 8.15
C ARG A 160 2.77 12.76 9.54
N GLU A 161 2.85 11.95 10.59
CA GLU A 161 2.70 12.47 11.96
C GLU A 161 4.03 12.90 12.58
N ARG A 162 5.12 12.15 12.31
CA ARG A 162 6.47 12.46 12.84
C ARG A 162 7.36 13.21 11.86
N GLY A 163 6.87 13.52 10.67
CA GLY A 163 7.55 14.37 9.69
C GLY A 163 8.81 13.76 9.07
N TRP A 164 8.93 12.43 9.06
CA TRP A 164 10.06 11.80 8.39
C TRP A 164 9.94 11.99 6.87
N ASN A 165 11.07 12.21 6.20
CA ASN A 165 11.08 12.08 4.75
C ASN A 165 10.92 10.59 4.35
N PRO A 166 10.32 10.28 3.19
CA PRO A 166 10.09 8.90 2.75
C PRO A 166 11.36 8.05 2.63
N SER A 167 12.51 8.64 2.27
CA SER A 167 13.79 7.92 2.18
C SER A 167 14.31 7.48 3.55
N ARG A 168 14.03 8.25 4.61
CA ARG A 168 14.33 7.87 5.99
C ARG A 168 13.48 6.67 6.44
N TYR A 169 12.20 6.65 6.08
CA TYR A 169 11.33 5.50 6.32
C TYR A 169 11.86 4.24 5.64
N GLU A 170 12.28 4.34 4.37
CA GLU A 170 12.84 3.20 3.63
C GLU A 170 14.08 2.63 4.33
N LYS A 171 15.06 3.48 4.68
CA LYS A 171 16.27 3.05 5.39
C LYS A 171 15.95 2.39 6.74
N TRP A 172 15.10 3.03 7.53
CA TRP A 172 14.67 2.49 8.82
C TRP A 172 13.97 1.14 8.69
N LEU A 173 13.15 0.96 7.66
CA LEU A 173 12.43 -0.29 7.42
C LEU A 173 13.40 -1.44 7.12
N VAL A 174 14.46 -1.17 6.35
CA VAL A 174 15.55 -2.14 6.11
C VAL A 174 16.28 -2.44 7.41
N GLU A 175 16.73 -1.42 8.14
CA GLU A 175 17.44 -1.59 9.43
C GLU A 175 16.62 -2.40 10.44
N ALA A 176 15.32 -2.08 10.57
CA ALA A 176 14.39 -2.78 11.45
C ALA A 176 14.16 -4.23 11.00
N GLY A 177 13.91 -4.46 9.70
CA GLY A 177 13.74 -5.79 9.13
C GLY A 177 14.98 -6.67 9.35
N THR A 178 16.17 -6.15 9.04
CA THR A 178 17.44 -6.84 9.26
C THR A 178 17.62 -7.20 10.73
N SER A 179 17.44 -6.24 11.64
CA SER A 179 17.63 -6.45 13.08
C SER A 179 16.63 -7.43 13.70
N LEU A 180 15.39 -7.41 13.22
CA LEU A 180 14.31 -8.24 13.78
C LEU A 180 14.26 -9.64 13.18
N LEU A 181 14.76 -9.84 11.96
CA LEU A 181 14.52 -11.07 11.20
C LEU A 181 15.78 -11.84 10.85
N LEU A 182 16.88 -11.16 10.51
CA LEU A 182 18.04 -11.83 9.93
C LEU A 182 19.03 -12.31 11.00
N ARG A 183 19.75 -13.39 10.71
CA ARG A 183 20.90 -13.81 11.52
C ARG A 183 21.99 -12.75 11.47
N THR A 184 22.50 -12.35 12.63
CA THR A 184 23.76 -11.61 12.70
C THR A 184 24.89 -12.57 12.29
N THR A 185 25.73 -12.14 11.36
CA THR A 185 26.96 -12.86 10.99
C THR A 185 27.93 -12.89 12.15
#